data_AF-A0A2Z7ABI5-F1
#
_entry.id   AF-A0A2Z7ABI5-F1
#
_cell.length_a   1.000
_cell.length_b   1.000
_cell.length_c   1.000
_cell.angle_alpha   90.00
_cell.angle_beta   90.00
_cell.angle_gamma   90.00
#
_symmetry.space_group_name_H-M   'P 1'
#
loop_
_entity.id
_entity.type
_entity.pdbx_description
1 polymer ?
#
loop_
_entity_poly.entity_id
_entity_poly.type
_entity_poly.pdbx_seq_one_letter_code
_entity_poly.pdbx_strand_id
1 'polypeptide(L)'
;MASAYYSNTQHIDFESVLAMDDPGMVSMFQALMASGLEGFLGCPTVIYEAALVDFFENTSVQDGVIISTVVGQLVEISVEWFAESFDLPVDGLSEFSEIPKDVVFDARSIVSMLGEPVSLSGKKSQMKIEYLILCDIMAKSISVKAGSFNAITVEKFSMLTAVVCGVRMNWASVLFNILKKMVTWKNPAEPSGPTKI
;
A
#
# COMPACT_ATOMS: atom_id res chain seq x y z
N MET A 1 -14.36 5.34 31.96
CA MET A 1 -14.08 3.91 31.72
C MET A 1 -12.95 3.87 30.71
N ALA A 2 -11.76 3.41 31.10
CA ALA A 2 -10.58 3.42 30.25
C ALA A 2 -10.74 2.33 29.18
N SER A 3 -10.95 2.72 27.92
CA SER A 3 -10.67 1.83 26.80
C SER A 3 -9.15 1.83 26.62
N ALA A 4 -8.51 0.72 26.98
CA ALA A 4 -7.15 0.45 26.55
C ALA A 4 -7.20 0.25 25.03
N TYR A 5 -7.07 1.35 24.27
CA TYR A 5 -6.84 1.29 22.84
C TYR A 5 -5.42 0.74 22.65
N TYR A 6 -5.34 -0.54 22.28
CA TYR A 6 -4.11 -1.14 21.77
C TYR A 6 -3.73 -0.38 20.50
N SER A 7 -2.89 0.64 20.66
CA SER A 7 -2.25 1.30 19.53
C SER A 7 -1.13 0.38 19.06
N ASN A 8 -1.43 -0.50 18.12
CA ASN A 8 -0.43 -1.29 17.40
C ASN A 8 0.38 -0.34 16.51
N THR A 9 1.34 0.36 17.10
CA THR A 9 2.35 1.17 16.40
C THR A 9 3.37 0.22 15.78
N GLN A 10 2.99 -0.47 14.70
CA GLN A 10 3.90 -1.36 13.97
C GLN A 10 4.78 -0.54 13.04
N HIS A 11 5.71 0.23 13.61
CA HIS A 11 6.90 0.68 12.88
C HIS A 11 7.73 -0.58 12.56
N ILE A 12 8.04 -0.78 11.28
CA ILE A 12 8.87 -1.91 10.86
C ILE A 12 10.34 -1.49 11.03
N ASP A 13 11.00 -2.08 12.02
CA ASP A 13 12.46 -2.00 12.14
C ASP A 13 13.10 -3.05 11.23
N PHE A 14 13.53 -2.62 10.04
CA PHE A 14 14.16 -3.49 9.05
C PHE A 14 15.50 -4.06 9.55
N GLU A 15 16.26 -3.34 10.38
CA GLU A 15 17.53 -3.83 10.92
C GLU A 15 17.32 -5.04 11.84
N SER A 16 16.30 -4.98 12.71
CA SER A 16 15.93 -6.09 13.60
C SER A 16 15.45 -7.33 12.83
N VAL A 17 14.77 -7.15 11.69
CA VAL A 17 14.27 -8.27 10.89
C VAL A 17 15.38 -8.96 10.08
N LEU A 18 16.37 -8.20 9.61
CA LEU A 18 17.53 -8.78 8.92
C LEU A 18 18.42 -9.62 9.84
N ALA A 19 18.30 -9.45 11.16
CA ALA A 19 19.00 -10.26 12.15
C ALA A 19 18.27 -11.57 12.53
N MET A 20 17.14 -11.89 11.88
CA MET A 20 16.37 -13.11 12.16
C MET A 20 17.04 -14.37 11.59
N ASP A 21 16.92 -15.49 12.30
CA ASP A 21 17.45 -16.80 11.87
C ASP A 21 16.62 -17.49 10.77
N ASP A 22 15.48 -16.89 10.37
CA ASP A 22 14.62 -17.44 9.32
C ASP A 22 15.02 -16.87 7.94
N PRO A 23 15.65 -17.68 7.06
CA PRO A 23 16.14 -17.19 5.77
C PRO A 23 15.03 -16.79 4.81
N GLY A 24 13.81 -17.33 4.98
CA GLY A 24 12.64 -16.95 4.18
C GLY A 24 12.17 -15.54 4.52
N MET A 25 12.07 -15.23 5.80
CA MET A 25 11.73 -13.90 6.30
C MET A 25 12.80 -12.88 5.93
N VAL A 26 14.09 -13.19 6.12
CA VAL A 26 15.19 -12.29 5.73
C VAL A 26 15.13 -11.98 4.22
N SER A 27 14.95 -12.99 3.38
CA SER A 27 14.84 -12.81 1.92
C SER A 27 13.63 -11.95 1.53
N MET A 28 12.49 -12.14 2.20
CA MET A 28 11.28 -11.36 1.96
C MET A 28 11.46 -9.88 2.32
N PHE A 29 12.10 -9.58 3.44
CA PHE A 29 12.37 -8.19 3.84
C PHE A 29 13.47 -7.54 2.99
N GLN A 30 14.46 -8.30 2.52
CA GLN A 30 15.41 -7.81 1.52
C GLN A 30 14.72 -7.43 0.21
N ALA A 31 13.76 -8.23 -0.26
CA ALA A 31 12.97 -7.89 -1.44
C ALA A 31 12.15 -6.61 -1.23
N LEU A 32 11.62 -6.38 -0.01
CA LEU A 32 10.95 -5.13 0.33
C LEU A 32 11.88 -3.92 0.29
N MET A 33 13.06 -4.00 0.90
CA MET A 33 14.05 -2.90 0.85
C MET A 33 14.51 -2.64 -0.59
N ALA A 34 14.81 -3.70 -1.35
CA ALA A 34 15.20 -3.60 -2.75
C ALA A 34 14.09 -3.01 -3.64
N SER A 35 12.83 -3.14 -3.24
CA SER A 35 11.70 -2.49 -3.91
C SER A 35 11.62 -0.99 -3.62
N GLY A 36 12.33 -0.45 -2.63
CA GLY A 36 12.27 0.97 -2.25
C GLY A 36 11.02 1.34 -1.44
N LEU A 37 10.32 0.36 -0.87
CA LEU A 37 9.15 0.60 -0.02
C LEU A 37 9.49 0.81 1.46
N GLU A 38 10.77 0.71 1.84
CA GLU A 38 11.20 0.80 3.24
C GLU A 38 10.90 2.16 3.86
N GLY A 39 11.07 3.28 3.15
CA GLY A 39 10.75 4.62 3.65
C GLY A 39 9.25 4.80 3.92
N PHE A 40 8.41 4.26 3.02
CA PHE A 40 6.96 4.27 3.19
C PHE A 40 6.47 3.37 4.33
N LEU A 41 7.04 2.16 4.48
CA LEU A 41 6.65 1.19 5.51
C LEU A 41 7.31 1.44 6.87
N GLY A 42 8.45 2.12 6.89
CA GLY A 42 9.14 2.61 8.08
C GLY A 42 8.54 3.91 8.62
N CYS A 43 7.58 4.53 7.93
CA CYS A 43 6.90 5.70 8.45
C CYS A 43 6.12 5.32 9.74
N PRO A 44 6.39 5.98 10.89
CA PRO A 44 5.67 5.66 12.12
C PRO A 44 4.17 5.82 11.92
N THR A 45 3.37 4.80 12.27
CA THR A 45 1.88 4.84 12.25
C THR A 45 1.30 5.88 13.23
N VAL A 46 2.14 6.68 13.88
CA VAL A 46 1.80 7.69 14.90
C VAL A 46 1.13 8.93 14.28
N ILE A 47 0.88 8.96 12.97
CA ILE A 47 -0.11 9.88 12.40
C ILE A 47 -1.47 9.47 12.97
N TYR A 48 -1.87 10.14 14.05
CA TYR A 48 -3.08 9.87 14.84
C TYR A 48 -4.27 9.59 13.92
N GLU A 49 -5.12 8.61 14.29
CA GLU A 49 -6.39 8.36 13.59
C GLU A 49 -7.17 9.67 13.40
N ALA A 50 -7.18 10.55 14.40
CA ALA A 50 -7.80 11.87 14.30
C ALA A 50 -7.16 12.77 13.24
N ALA A 51 -5.83 12.79 13.12
CA ALA A 51 -5.12 13.59 12.11
C ALA A 51 -5.32 13.03 10.70
N LEU A 52 -5.36 11.70 10.52
CA LEU A 52 -5.71 11.08 9.25
C LEU A 52 -7.18 11.29 8.89
N VAL A 53 -8.09 11.19 9.86
CA VAL A 53 -9.53 11.45 9.65
C VAL A 53 -9.74 12.90 9.22
N ASP A 54 -9.16 13.86 9.95
CA ASP A 54 -9.20 15.28 9.63
C ASP A 54 -8.56 15.59 8.27
N PHE A 55 -7.41 14.97 7.98
CA PHE A 55 -6.79 15.03 6.65
C PHE A 55 -7.81 14.59 5.58
N PHE A 56 -8.35 13.37 5.64
CA PHE A 56 -9.27 12.89 4.62
C PHE A 56 -10.60 13.66 4.54
N GLU A 57 -11.05 14.31 5.62
CA GLU A 57 -12.23 15.19 5.61
C GLU A 57 -11.97 16.49 4.87
N ASN A 58 -10.77 17.05 5.01
CA ASN A 58 -10.38 18.32 4.41
C ASN A 58 -9.62 18.18 3.08
N THR A 59 -9.55 16.97 2.54
CA THR A 59 -8.76 16.66 1.34
C THR A 59 -9.65 16.47 0.11
N SER A 60 -9.22 17.04 -1.01
CA SER A 60 -9.82 16.84 -2.33
C SER A 60 -8.72 16.57 -3.36
N VAL A 61 -9.12 16.02 -4.52
CA VAL A 61 -8.21 15.85 -5.66
C VAL A 61 -8.59 16.88 -6.70
N GLN A 62 -7.63 17.72 -7.08
CA GLN A 62 -7.82 18.77 -8.10
C GLN A 62 -6.62 18.75 -9.04
N ASP A 63 -6.86 18.77 -10.35
CA ASP A 63 -5.81 18.79 -11.39
C ASP A 63 -4.70 17.74 -11.23
N GLY A 64 -5.03 16.58 -10.63
CA GLY A 64 -4.10 15.47 -10.45
C GLY A 64 -3.24 15.53 -9.18
N VAL A 65 -3.33 16.60 -8.39
CA VAL A 65 -2.70 16.75 -7.08
C VAL A 65 -3.72 16.56 -5.94
N ILE A 66 -3.22 16.30 -4.74
CA ILE A 66 -4.03 16.18 -3.54
C ILE A 66 -3.95 17.50 -2.78
N ILE A 67 -5.09 18.15 -2.58
CA ILE A 67 -5.18 19.41 -1.85
C ILE A 67 -5.82 19.12 -0.49
N SER A 68 -5.11 19.42 0.59
CA SER A 68 -5.60 19.28 1.97
C SER A 68 -5.62 20.62 2.69
N THR A 69 -6.54 20.81 3.64
CA THR A 69 -6.52 21.98 4.52
C THR A 69 -5.97 21.59 5.88
N VAL A 70 -4.81 22.16 6.26
CA VAL A 70 -4.18 21.95 7.57
C VAL A 70 -4.16 23.28 8.30
N VAL A 71 -4.85 23.38 9.44
CA VAL A 71 -4.93 24.60 10.27
C VAL A 71 -5.39 25.83 9.45
N GLY A 72 -6.34 25.63 8.52
CA GLY A 72 -6.87 26.69 7.66
C GLY A 72 -5.97 27.12 6.49
N GLN A 73 -4.81 26.48 6.31
CA GLN A 73 -3.94 26.67 5.15
C GLN A 73 -4.09 25.52 4.16
N LEU A 74 -4.15 25.84 2.86
CA LEU A 74 -4.12 24.84 1.81
C LEU A 74 -2.70 24.31 1.63
N VAL A 75 -2.59 22.99 1.67
CA VAL A 75 -1.37 22.23 1.41
C VAL A 75 -1.60 21.41 0.15
N GLU A 76 -0.73 21.62 -0.83
CA GLU A 76 -0.69 20.84 -2.06
C GLU A 76 0.31 19.70 -1.90
N ILE A 77 -0.15 18.48 -2.13
CA ILE A 77 0.65 17.25 -2.14
C ILE A 77 0.70 16.77 -3.58
N SER A 78 1.83 17.00 -4.22
CA SER A 78 2.14 16.48 -5.55
C SER A 78 2.77 15.08 -5.46
N VAL A 79 2.87 14.39 -6.60
CA VAL A 79 3.55 13.08 -6.66
C VAL A 79 5.04 13.21 -6.38
N GLU A 80 5.67 14.31 -6.77
CA GLU A 80 7.09 14.58 -6.54
C GLU A 80 7.36 14.80 -5.05
N TRP A 81 6.53 15.62 -4.39
CA TRP A 81 6.64 15.84 -2.94
C TRP A 81 6.39 14.54 -2.17
N PHE A 82 5.43 13.73 -2.61
CA PHE A 82 5.15 12.42 -2.03
C PHE A 82 6.34 11.45 -2.22
N ALA A 83 6.95 11.43 -3.40
CA ALA A 83 8.13 10.60 -3.66
C ALA A 83 9.30 10.97 -2.75
N GLU A 84 9.62 12.26 -2.65
CA GLU A 84 10.71 12.77 -1.83
C GLU A 84 10.47 12.52 -0.34
N SER A 85 9.24 12.71 0.15
CA SER A 85 8.90 12.55 1.56
C SER A 85 9.03 11.11 2.07
N PHE A 86 8.81 10.12 1.18
CA PHE A 86 8.84 8.69 1.51
C PHE A 86 10.03 7.95 0.90
N ASP A 87 10.96 8.67 0.26
CA ASP A 87 12.11 8.14 -0.49
C ASP A 87 11.70 7.03 -1.47
N LEU A 88 10.60 7.25 -2.20
CA LEU A 88 10.03 6.27 -3.11
C LEU A 88 10.71 6.33 -4.49
N PRO A 89 10.98 5.18 -5.13
CA PRO A 89 11.48 5.16 -6.49
C PRO A 89 10.42 5.69 -7.46
N VAL A 90 10.89 6.45 -8.45
CA VAL A 90 10.10 7.10 -9.49
C VAL A 90 10.34 6.48 -10.88
N ASP A 91 11.17 5.46 -10.97
CA ASP A 91 11.47 4.71 -12.19
C ASP A 91 10.69 3.39 -12.27
N GLY A 92 10.52 2.84 -13.47
CA GLY A 92 9.80 1.58 -13.70
C GLY A 92 8.32 1.75 -14.07
N LEU A 93 7.55 0.67 -13.88
CA LEU A 93 6.13 0.62 -14.29
C LEU A 93 5.25 1.47 -13.37
N SER A 94 4.33 2.23 -13.96
CA SER A 94 3.44 3.14 -13.22
C SER A 94 2.13 2.50 -12.76
N GLU A 95 1.76 1.36 -13.35
CA GLU A 95 0.55 0.63 -13.03
C GLU A 95 0.82 -0.87 -12.88
N PHE A 96 0.04 -1.52 -11.99
CA PHE A 96 0.07 -2.97 -11.84
C PHE A 96 -0.40 -3.74 -13.09
N SER A 97 -1.19 -3.09 -13.93
CA SER A 97 -1.69 -3.63 -15.20
C SER A 97 -0.56 -3.89 -16.21
N GLU A 98 0.55 -3.16 -16.08
CA GLU A 98 1.73 -3.25 -16.94
C GLU A 98 2.65 -4.43 -16.57
N ILE A 99 2.46 -5.04 -15.39
CA ILE A 99 3.27 -6.19 -14.96
C ILE A 99 3.05 -7.35 -15.93
N PRO A 100 4.12 -7.93 -16.51
CA PRO A 100 4.00 -9.04 -17.46
C PRO A 100 3.25 -10.24 -16.85
N LYS A 101 2.37 -10.86 -17.64
CA LYS A 101 1.50 -11.95 -17.18
C LYS A 101 2.26 -13.21 -16.77
N ASP A 102 3.40 -13.45 -17.41
CA ASP A 102 4.37 -14.49 -17.09
C ASP A 102 4.98 -14.25 -15.70
N VAL A 103 5.36 -13.02 -15.37
CA VAL A 103 5.85 -12.67 -14.03
C VAL A 103 4.78 -12.88 -12.96
N VAL A 104 3.53 -12.50 -13.26
CA VAL A 104 2.37 -12.79 -12.38
C VAL A 104 2.16 -14.30 -12.19
N PHE A 105 2.40 -15.10 -13.22
CA PHE A 105 2.29 -16.55 -13.15
C PHE A 105 3.41 -17.17 -12.30
N ASP A 106 4.65 -16.72 -12.49
CA ASP A 106 5.81 -17.17 -11.71
C ASP A 106 5.65 -16.83 -10.23
N ALA A 107 5.17 -15.63 -9.92
CA ALA A 107 4.86 -15.22 -8.55
C ALA A 107 3.87 -16.18 -7.87
N ARG A 108 2.84 -16.66 -8.60
CA ARG A 108 1.87 -17.62 -8.04
C ARG A 108 2.53 -18.93 -7.62
N SER A 109 3.56 -19.38 -8.33
CA SER A 109 4.32 -20.57 -7.97
C SER A 109 5.24 -20.29 -6.78
N ILE A 110 5.95 -19.15 -6.78
CA ILE A 110 6.91 -18.76 -5.73
C ILE A 110 6.23 -18.62 -4.36
N VAL A 111 5.05 -17.99 -4.34
CA VAL A 111 4.31 -17.71 -3.10
C VAL A 111 3.54 -18.92 -2.57
N SER A 112 3.46 -19.99 -3.35
CA SER A 112 2.76 -21.23 -3.02
C SER A 112 3.55 -22.08 -2.03
N MET A 113 2.86 -22.70 -1.08
CA MET A 113 3.43 -23.73 -0.21
C MET A 113 3.91 -24.95 -1.00
N LEU A 114 3.20 -25.29 -2.08
CA LEU A 114 3.44 -26.51 -2.86
C LEU A 114 4.19 -26.26 -4.18
N GLY A 115 4.55 -25.01 -4.46
CA GLY A 115 5.14 -24.61 -5.76
C GLY A 115 4.15 -24.61 -6.93
N GLU A 116 2.89 -25.03 -6.72
CA GLU A 116 1.83 -24.94 -7.73
C GLU A 116 1.21 -23.53 -7.74
N PRO A 117 0.80 -22.98 -8.90
CA PRO A 117 0.25 -21.64 -8.98
C PRO A 117 -0.98 -21.44 -8.07
N VAL A 118 -0.88 -20.53 -7.10
CA VAL A 118 -2.03 -20.16 -6.26
C VAL A 118 -3.09 -19.45 -7.10
N SER A 119 -4.37 -19.79 -6.89
CA SER A 119 -5.46 -19.08 -7.55
C SER A 119 -5.65 -17.68 -6.95
N LEU A 120 -5.95 -16.68 -7.78
CA LEU A 120 -6.24 -15.31 -7.30
C LEU A 120 -7.52 -15.23 -6.45
N SER A 121 -8.37 -16.25 -6.48
CA SER A 121 -9.52 -16.45 -5.60
C SER A 121 -9.24 -17.39 -4.42
N GLY A 122 -7.99 -17.82 -4.26
CA GLY A 122 -7.57 -18.92 -3.39
C GLY A 122 -7.63 -18.61 -1.89
N LYS A 123 -7.77 -19.68 -1.09
CA LYS A 123 -7.69 -19.60 0.37
C LYS A 123 -6.24 -19.29 0.78
N LYS A 124 -6.04 -18.31 1.68
CA LYS A 124 -4.73 -17.93 2.26
C LYS A 124 -3.87 -19.12 2.73
N SER A 125 -4.51 -20.23 3.11
CA SER A 125 -3.85 -21.47 3.55
C SER A 125 -2.94 -22.15 2.52
N GLN A 126 -2.96 -21.72 1.25
CA GLN A 126 -2.09 -22.25 0.19
C GLN A 126 -0.77 -21.48 0.03
N MET A 127 -0.61 -20.33 0.70
CA MET A 127 0.58 -19.48 0.58
C MET A 127 1.55 -19.70 1.73
N LYS A 128 2.84 -19.49 1.45
CA LYS A 128 3.86 -19.52 2.51
C LYS A 128 3.66 -18.37 3.51
N ILE A 129 4.03 -18.61 4.76
CA ILE A 129 3.70 -17.72 5.89
C ILE A 129 4.36 -16.35 5.75
N GLU A 130 5.56 -16.29 5.17
CA GLU A 130 6.33 -15.07 4.93
C GLU A 130 5.57 -14.15 3.98
N TYR A 131 4.99 -14.70 2.91
CA TYR A 131 4.21 -13.93 1.95
C TYR A 131 2.82 -13.54 2.46
N LEU A 132 2.26 -14.33 3.39
CA LEU A 132 1.05 -13.93 4.11
C LEU A 132 1.31 -12.73 5.02
N ILE A 133 2.45 -12.71 5.72
CA ILE A 133 2.89 -11.58 6.54
C ILE A 133 3.12 -10.35 5.66
N LEU A 134 3.79 -10.51 4.53
CA LEU A 134 3.98 -9.43 3.55
C LEU A 134 2.64 -8.86 3.06
N CYS A 135 1.67 -9.72 2.72
CA CYS A 135 0.32 -9.27 2.35
C CYS A 135 -0.38 -8.50 3.48
N ASP A 136 -0.18 -8.89 4.74
CA ASP A 136 -0.75 -8.20 5.90
C ASP A 136 -0.11 -6.83 6.13
N ILE A 137 1.22 -6.75 6.02
CA ILE A 137 1.99 -5.50 6.09
C ILE A 137 1.51 -4.52 5.02
N MET A 138 1.46 -4.95 3.76
CA MET A 138 0.99 -4.13 2.64
C MET A 138 -0.48 -3.73 2.78
N ALA A 139 -1.31 -4.61 3.31
CA ALA A 139 -2.72 -4.29 3.56
C ALA A 139 -2.87 -3.21 4.63
N LYS A 140 -2.07 -3.27 5.70
CA LYS A 140 -2.09 -2.30 6.79
C LYS A 140 -1.57 -0.93 6.37
N SER A 141 -0.53 -0.87 5.54
CA SER A 141 0.04 0.41 5.08
C SER A 141 -0.85 1.15 4.09
N ILE A 142 -1.78 0.45 3.42
CA ILE A 142 -2.65 1.03 2.38
C ILE A 142 -4.10 1.21 2.86
N SER A 143 -4.53 0.50 3.92
CA SER A 143 -5.90 0.56 4.42
C SER A 143 -6.02 1.47 5.63
N VAL A 144 -6.50 2.70 5.45
CA VAL A 144 -6.79 3.60 6.59
C VAL A 144 -8.13 3.27 7.26
N LYS A 145 -9.13 2.75 6.54
CA LYS A 145 -10.38 2.24 7.13
C LYS A 145 -11.25 1.54 6.08
N ALA A 146 -11.17 0.23 5.95
CA ALA A 146 -12.23 -0.57 5.31
C ALA A 146 -12.13 -2.03 5.80
N GLY A 147 -13.25 -2.56 6.29
CA GLY A 147 -13.31 -3.79 7.08
C GLY A 147 -12.67 -5.03 6.46
N SER A 148 -12.09 -5.86 7.33
CA SER A 148 -11.86 -7.31 7.18
C SER A 148 -11.62 -7.82 5.74
N PHE A 149 -10.37 -7.73 5.28
CA PHE A 149 -9.96 -8.36 4.02
C PHE A 149 -9.57 -9.83 4.24
N ASN A 150 -10.58 -10.70 4.19
CA ASN A 150 -10.35 -12.14 4.17
C ASN A 150 -9.88 -12.65 2.78
N ALA A 151 -9.97 -11.81 1.74
CA ALA A 151 -9.51 -12.09 0.38
C ALA A 151 -8.29 -11.22 -0.02
N ILE A 152 -7.33 -11.82 -0.72
CA ILE A 152 -6.25 -11.09 -1.38
C ILE A 152 -6.86 -10.45 -2.63
N THR A 153 -6.96 -9.12 -2.67
CA THR A 153 -7.42 -8.42 -3.86
C THR A 153 -6.35 -8.53 -4.96
N VAL A 154 -6.75 -8.36 -6.22
CA VAL A 154 -5.82 -8.37 -7.37
C VAL A 154 -4.67 -7.39 -7.15
N GLU A 155 -4.97 -6.20 -6.63
CA GLU A 155 -3.96 -5.16 -6.34
C GLU A 155 -2.95 -5.60 -5.27
N LYS A 156 -3.41 -6.26 -4.19
CA LYS A 156 -2.51 -6.82 -3.17
C LYS A 156 -1.60 -7.90 -3.75
N PHE A 157 -2.15 -8.76 -4.61
CA PHE A 157 -1.35 -9.77 -5.28
C PHE A 157 -0.36 -9.17 -6.28
N SER A 158 -0.74 -8.11 -7.00
CA SER A 158 0.17 -7.41 -7.92
C SER A 158 1.30 -6.70 -7.19
N MET A 159 1.02 -6.09 -6.03
CA MET A 159 2.05 -5.53 -5.16
C MET A 159 3.01 -6.60 -4.65
N LEU A 160 2.46 -7.71 -4.15
CA LEU A 160 3.25 -8.87 -3.75
C LEU A 160 4.13 -9.37 -4.91
N THR A 161 3.55 -9.51 -6.10
CA THR A 161 4.26 -9.95 -7.31
C THR A 161 5.42 -9.01 -7.62
N ALA A 162 5.19 -7.69 -7.59
CA ALA A 162 6.23 -6.73 -7.88
C ALA A 162 7.40 -6.82 -6.90
N VAL A 163 7.11 -6.95 -5.59
CA VAL A 163 8.14 -7.10 -4.56
C VAL A 163 8.88 -8.43 -4.69
N VAL A 164 8.15 -9.54 -4.76
CA VAL A 164 8.73 -10.89 -4.75
C VAL A 164 9.53 -11.19 -6.02
N CYS A 165 9.07 -10.70 -7.16
CA CYS A 165 9.75 -10.91 -8.45
C CYS A 165 10.73 -9.77 -8.80
N GLY A 166 10.93 -8.79 -7.92
CA GLY A 166 11.83 -7.66 -8.15
C GLY A 166 11.45 -6.82 -9.38
N VAL A 167 10.14 -6.70 -9.65
CA VAL A 167 9.66 -5.84 -10.73
C VAL A 167 9.90 -4.39 -10.32
N ARG A 168 10.59 -3.66 -11.19
CA ARG A 168 10.86 -2.23 -10.98
C ARG A 168 9.56 -1.44 -11.18
N MET A 169 9.06 -0.87 -10.10
CA MET A 169 7.82 -0.09 -10.07
C MET A 169 8.12 1.35 -9.70
N ASN A 170 7.42 2.27 -10.35
CA ASN A 170 7.33 3.65 -9.90
C ASN A 170 6.37 3.68 -8.71
N TRP A 171 6.87 3.34 -7.52
CA TRP A 171 6.06 3.23 -6.31
C TRP A 171 5.45 4.57 -5.90
N ALA A 172 6.13 5.69 -6.19
CA ALA A 172 5.57 7.01 -5.98
C ALA A 172 4.23 7.18 -6.72
N SER A 173 4.20 6.89 -8.02
CA SER A 173 2.98 7.02 -8.84
C SER A 173 1.91 6.01 -8.42
N VAL A 174 2.29 4.76 -8.18
CA VAL A 174 1.37 3.70 -7.79
C VAL A 174 0.66 4.04 -6.47
N LEU A 175 1.44 4.35 -5.42
CA LEU A 175 0.91 4.64 -4.10
C LEU A 175 0.13 5.97 -4.09
N PHE A 176 0.62 6.99 -4.79
CA PHE A 176 -0.08 8.27 -4.92
C PHE A 176 -1.42 8.12 -5.66
N ASN A 177 -1.49 7.29 -6.69
CA ASN A 177 -2.75 6.99 -7.39
C ASN A 177 -3.74 6.22 -6.51
N ILE A 178 -3.27 5.31 -5.65
CA ILE A 178 -4.11 4.65 -4.65
C ILE A 178 -4.66 5.68 -3.66
N LEU A 179 -3.80 6.57 -3.14
CA LEU A 179 -4.21 7.63 -2.23
C LEU A 179 -5.27 8.56 -2.85
N LYS A 180 -5.08 8.98 -4.11
CA LYS A 180 -6.09 9.75 -4.86
C LYS A 180 -7.44 9.03 -4.94
N LYS A 181 -7.44 7.74 -5.30
CA LYS A 181 -8.67 6.94 -5.37
C LYS A 181 -9.40 6.87 -4.03
N MET A 182 -8.67 6.78 -2.92
CA MET A 182 -9.25 6.79 -1.58
C MET A 182 -9.92 8.12 -1.24
N VAL A 183 -9.29 9.25 -1.59
CA VAL A 183 -9.87 10.59 -1.42
C VAL A 183 -11.14 10.74 -2.28
N THR A 184 -11.08 10.38 -3.55
CA THR A 184 -12.24 10.50 -4.47
C THR A 184 -13.40 9.60 -4.07
N TRP A 185 -13.13 8.39 -3.56
CA TRP A 185 -14.19 7.49 -3.08
C TRP A 185 -14.93 8.06 -1.86
N LYS A 186 -14.20 8.73 -0.95
CA LYS A 186 -14.79 9.33 0.25
C LYS A 186 -15.63 10.57 -0.09
N ASN A 187 -15.20 11.34 -1.10
CA ASN A 187 -15.86 12.56 -1.56
C ASN A 187 -16.34 12.40 -3.01
N PRO A 188 -17.34 11.56 -3.30
CA PRO A 188 -17.91 11.50 -4.64
C PRO A 188 -18.52 12.86 -4.94
N ALA A 189 -18.00 13.54 -5.96
CA ALA A 189 -18.54 14.83 -6.39
C ALA A 189 -20.07 14.70 -6.56
N GLU A 190 -20.83 15.52 -5.84
CA GLU A 190 -22.27 15.58 -6.02
C GLU A 190 -22.55 15.86 -7.51
N PRO A 191 -23.40 15.05 -8.19
CA PRO A 191 -23.78 15.36 -9.54
C PRO A 191 -24.53 16.70 -9.51
N SER A 192 -23.94 17.70 -10.16
CA SER A 192 -24.59 18.99 -10.42
C SER A 192 -26.00 18.72 -10.95
N GLY A 193 -27.01 19.09 -10.17
CA GLY A 193 -28.41 18.81 -10.46
C GLY A 193 -28.83 19.35 -11.83
N PRO A 194 -29.88 18.77 -12.44
CA PRO A 194 -30.30 19.16 -13.77
C PRO A 194 -30.82 20.60 -13.75
N THR A 195 -30.29 21.41 -14.66
CA THR A 195 -30.84 22.70 -15.07
C THR A 195 -32.30 22.48 -15.46
N LYS A 196 -33.23 22.96 -14.62
CA LYS A 196 -34.64 23.08 -15.02
C LYS A 196 -34.72 24.05 -16.19
N ILE A 197 -35.21 23.56 -17.32
CA ILE A 197 -35.88 24.36 -18.35
C ILE A 197 -37.37 24.24 -18.08
#